data_AF-A0A4Y2GVS1-F1
#
_entry.id   AF-A0A4Y2GVS1-F1
#
_cell.length_a   1.000
_cell.length_b   1.000
_cell.length_c   1.000
_cell.angle_alpha   90.00
_cell.angle_beta   90.00
_cell.angle_gamma   90.00
#
_symmetry.space_group_name_H-M   'P 1'
#
loop_
_entity.id
_entity.type
_entity.pdbx_description
1 polymer ?
#
loop_
_entity_poly.entity_id
_entity_poly.type
_entity_poly.pdbx_seq_one_letter_code
_entity_poly.pdbx_strand_id
1 'polypeptide(L)'
;MGPLNLFLHSLFSYVDVSLNDRLVSSPNNTYPYRAYIETLLNHGYDSKTSQLITEMFYKDNEVSGDGLEKRSEFFKLNSVVDMIGGLHFDLFNQEKLLFNMVDIKINLVRSKPEFCFIGEAGCKVVLDHVSLFIRKVRVSPGITLGHAKALGKTTAEYPITRVSYKAYSIPQGSMSVVQDNVYVGQLPKRLVIGCVDNDAFHGYISKNPFNFKPSIQSISYNTLEAKFDQDNYIRAYQSLFLGTEKSGQDRGIFISRKEFRKATLYMHSIYHLTYAMQRI
;
A
#
# COMPACT_ATOMS: atom_id res chain seq x y z
N MET A 1 -7.76 23.30 3.60
CA MET A 1 -7.64 22.54 2.34
C MET A 1 -6.20 22.09 2.18
N GLY A 2 -5.95 20.88 1.68
CA GLY A 2 -4.59 20.40 1.49
C GLY A 2 -4.47 19.11 0.70
N PRO A 3 -3.25 18.74 0.29
CA PRO A 3 -2.98 17.49 -0.40
C PRO A 3 -3.24 16.28 0.51
N LEU A 4 -3.69 15.18 -0.10
CA LEU A 4 -3.77 13.90 0.57
C LEU A 4 -2.42 13.43 1.12
N ASN A 5 -2.50 12.53 2.08
CA ASN A 5 -1.32 11.84 2.58
C ASN A 5 -0.66 11.02 1.48
N LEU A 6 0.66 10.84 1.56
CA LEU A 6 1.44 10.13 0.54
C LEU A 6 1.14 10.70 -0.87
N PHE A 7 1.19 12.03 -0.98
CA PHE A 7 0.65 12.78 -2.11
C PHE A 7 1.23 12.29 -3.44
N LEU A 8 2.53 12.00 -3.50
CA LEU A 8 3.22 11.48 -4.69
C LEU A 8 2.49 10.28 -5.32
N HIS A 9 2.04 9.33 -4.48
CA HIS A 9 1.34 8.14 -4.94
C HIS A 9 -0.16 8.38 -5.13
N SER A 10 -0.75 9.30 -4.38
CA SER A 10 -2.15 9.72 -4.57
C SER A 10 -2.39 10.41 -5.92
N LEU A 11 -1.35 10.95 -6.56
CA LEU A 11 -1.42 11.55 -7.90
C LEU A 11 -1.84 10.58 -9.01
N PHE A 12 -1.70 9.26 -8.79
CA PHE A 12 -1.94 8.24 -9.81
C PHE A 12 -2.94 7.19 -9.33
N SER A 13 -3.97 6.94 -10.12
CA SER A 13 -4.99 5.93 -9.82
C SER A 13 -4.60 4.53 -10.29
N TYR A 14 -3.77 4.47 -11.34
CA TYR A 14 -3.22 3.24 -11.91
C TYR A 14 -1.72 3.40 -12.20
N VAL A 15 -0.98 2.31 -11.98
CA VAL A 15 0.41 2.15 -12.38
C VAL A 15 0.56 0.80 -13.05
N ASP A 16 0.75 0.82 -14.37
CA ASP A 16 0.96 -0.38 -15.17
C ASP A 16 2.41 -0.51 -15.62
N VAL A 17 2.97 -1.70 -15.44
CA VAL A 17 4.34 -2.02 -15.83
C VAL A 17 4.31 -3.19 -16.80
N SER A 18 4.94 -3.02 -17.95
CA SER A 18 5.12 -4.06 -18.96
C SER A 18 6.61 -4.32 -19.19
N LEU A 19 6.96 -5.59 -19.37
CA LEU A 19 8.31 -6.03 -19.77
C LEU A 19 8.21 -6.67 -21.15
N ASN A 20 8.94 -6.15 -22.14
CA ASN A 20 8.86 -6.61 -23.54
C ASN A 20 7.40 -6.72 -24.02
N ASP A 21 6.63 -5.63 -23.84
CA ASP A 21 5.20 -5.51 -24.17
C ASP A 21 4.23 -6.46 -23.42
N ARG A 22 4.73 -7.28 -22.51
CA ARG A 22 3.88 -8.11 -21.63
C ARG A 22 3.58 -7.38 -20.34
N LEU A 23 2.30 -7.11 -20.07
CA LEU A 23 1.84 -6.58 -18.79
C LEU A 23 2.21 -7.54 -17.65
N VAL A 24 2.94 -7.03 -16.66
CA VAL A 24 3.36 -7.77 -15.46
C VAL A 24 2.74 -7.24 -14.17
N SER A 25 2.19 -6.02 -14.19
CA SER A 25 1.34 -5.50 -13.13
C SER A 25 -0.07 -6.11 -13.15
N SER A 26 -0.74 -6.03 -12.01
CA SER A 26 -2.18 -6.32 -11.90
C SER A 26 -2.94 -5.01 -12.09
N PRO A 27 -3.73 -4.84 -13.17
CA PRO A 27 -4.43 -3.59 -13.41
C PRO A 27 -5.55 -3.40 -12.37
N ASN A 28 -5.49 -2.32 -11.58
CA ASN A 28 -6.57 -1.90 -10.67
C ASN A 28 -6.50 -0.38 -10.41
N ASN A 29 -7.65 0.27 -10.18
CA ASN A 29 -7.75 1.70 -9.82
C ASN A 29 -7.40 1.99 -8.36
N THR A 30 -6.88 1.00 -7.63
CA THR A 30 -6.65 1.10 -6.19
C THR A 30 -5.18 1.33 -5.85
N TYR A 31 -4.39 1.84 -6.81
CA TYR A 31 -2.97 2.12 -6.58
C TYR A 31 -2.70 3.01 -5.35
N PRO A 32 -3.43 4.12 -5.11
CA PRO A 32 -3.22 4.94 -3.91
C PRO A 32 -3.42 4.16 -2.61
N TYR A 33 -4.44 3.30 -2.56
CA TYR A 33 -4.70 2.43 -1.41
C TYR A 33 -3.59 1.41 -1.21
N ARG A 34 -3.12 0.83 -2.32
CA ARG A 34 -1.98 -0.08 -2.31
C ARG A 34 -0.75 0.58 -1.68
N ALA A 35 -0.36 1.71 -2.24
CA ALA A 35 0.80 2.47 -1.80
C ALA A 35 0.67 2.85 -0.31
N TYR A 36 -0.48 3.42 0.07
CA TYR A 36 -0.71 3.84 1.44
C TYR A 36 -0.65 2.68 2.45
N ILE A 37 -1.32 1.56 2.17
CA ILE A 37 -1.34 0.40 3.07
C ILE A 37 0.04 -0.26 3.17
N GLU A 38 0.74 -0.43 2.04
CA GLU A 38 2.11 -0.96 2.03
C GLU A 38 3.04 -0.07 2.85
N THR A 39 3.03 1.25 2.63
CA THR A 39 3.82 2.22 3.39
C THR A 39 3.46 2.20 4.88
N LEU A 40 2.16 2.12 5.20
CA LEU A 40 1.68 2.10 6.57
C LEU A 40 2.08 0.82 7.33
N LEU A 41 2.07 -0.35 6.70
CA LEU A 41 2.35 -1.63 7.38
C LEU A 41 3.82 -2.05 7.32
N ASN A 42 4.57 -1.62 6.31
CA ASN A 42 5.93 -2.09 6.09
C ASN A 42 7.01 -1.21 6.71
N HIS A 43 6.71 0.05 7.05
CA HIS A 43 7.69 1.00 7.57
C HIS A 43 7.53 1.32 9.07
N GLY A 44 8.66 1.50 9.75
CA GLY A 44 8.72 1.91 11.16
C GLY A 44 8.53 3.41 11.37
N TYR A 45 8.72 3.84 12.62
CA TYR A 45 8.66 5.26 13.01
C TYR A 45 9.69 6.10 12.22
N ASP A 46 10.97 5.73 12.28
CA ASP A 46 12.07 6.51 11.70
C ASP A 46 11.89 6.72 10.20
N SER A 47 11.55 5.67 9.45
CA SER A 47 11.32 5.78 8.00
C SER A 47 10.16 6.73 7.68
N LYS A 48 9.09 6.70 8.47
CA LYS A 48 7.90 7.55 8.28
C LYS A 48 8.08 9.00 8.72
N THR A 49 9.01 9.27 9.62
CA THR A 49 9.32 10.63 10.08
C THR A 49 10.54 11.25 9.39
N SER A 50 11.29 10.45 8.61
CA SER A 50 12.43 10.91 7.82
C SER A 50 12.25 10.61 6.32
N GLN A 51 12.55 9.40 5.85
CA GLN A 51 12.62 9.07 4.42
C GLN A 51 11.30 9.32 3.68
N LEU A 52 10.17 8.86 4.21
CA LEU A 52 8.88 8.93 3.51
C LEU A 52 8.29 10.34 3.42
N ILE A 53 8.90 11.34 4.08
CA ILE A 53 8.49 12.74 3.88
C ILE A 53 8.77 13.19 2.44
N THR A 54 9.73 12.58 1.73
CA THR A 54 10.00 12.88 0.30
C THR A 54 8.85 12.47 -0.61
N GLU A 55 7.97 11.57 -0.13
CA GLU A 55 6.76 11.12 -0.80
C GLU A 55 5.50 11.85 -0.28
N MET A 56 5.70 12.87 0.56
CA MET A 56 4.66 13.61 1.29
C MET A 56 3.86 12.73 2.26
N PHE A 57 4.51 11.75 2.89
CA PHE A 57 3.92 11.04 4.02
C PHE A 57 4.03 11.89 5.29
N TYR A 58 2.88 12.29 5.83
CA TYR A 58 2.78 12.93 7.14
C TYR A 58 1.62 12.32 7.90
N LYS A 59 1.88 11.70 9.04
CA LYS A 59 0.83 11.03 9.80
C LYS A 59 -0.27 12.02 10.21
N ASP A 60 -1.50 11.69 9.84
CA ASP A 60 -2.68 12.48 10.23
C ASP A 60 -3.12 12.06 11.63
N ASN A 61 -3.11 13.00 12.58
CA ASN A 61 -3.70 12.81 13.90
C ASN A 61 -5.16 13.31 13.87
N GLU A 62 -6.10 12.53 14.41
CA GLU A 62 -7.52 12.92 14.46
C GLU A 62 -7.79 14.18 15.31
N VAL A 63 -6.92 14.47 16.30
CA VAL A 63 -7.16 15.54 17.29
C VAL A 63 -6.74 16.91 16.76
N SER A 64 -5.79 16.96 15.83
CA SER A 64 -5.11 18.20 15.45
C SER A 64 -4.98 18.42 13.95
N GLY A 65 -5.15 17.39 13.10
CA GLY A 65 -4.97 17.56 11.65
C GLY A 65 -3.53 17.91 11.25
N ASP A 66 -2.56 17.71 12.14
CA ASP A 66 -1.15 18.13 11.96
C ASP A 66 -0.55 17.68 10.63
N GLY A 67 -0.88 16.47 10.19
CA GLY A 67 -0.35 15.91 8.94
C GLY A 67 -0.82 16.70 7.72
N LEU A 68 -2.11 17.02 7.65
CA LEU A 68 -2.69 17.81 6.58
C LEU A 68 -2.13 19.23 6.59
N GLU A 69 -2.03 19.86 7.76
CA GLU A 69 -1.46 21.20 7.89
C GLU A 69 -0.01 21.22 7.38
N LYS A 70 0.84 20.32 7.88
CA LYS A 70 2.25 20.18 7.45
C LYS A 70 2.39 20.00 5.94
N ARG A 71 1.59 19.12 5.33
CA ARG A 71 1.63 18.94 3.86
C ARG A 71 1.15 20.19 3.12
N SER A 72 0.14 20.88 3.64
CA SER A 72 -0.41 22.10 3.03
C SER A 72 0.59 23.25 3.03
N GLU A 73 1.50 23.30 4.00
CA GLU A 73 2.52 24.35 4.07
C GLU A 73 3.41 24.39 2.84
N PHE A 74 3.75 23.22 2.28
CA PHE A 74 4.58 23.12 1.08
C PHE A 74 3.94 23.73 -0.16
N PHE A 75 2.60 23.84 -0.20
CA PHE A 75 1.83 24.37 -1.34
C PHE A 75 1.27 25.77 -1.09
N LYS A 76 1.67 26.44 0.01
CA LYS A 76 1.26 27.83 0.28
C LYS A 76 1.67 28.72 -0.89
N LEU A 77 0.75 29.59 -1.33
CA LEU A 77 0.97 30.52 -2.44
C LEU A 77 1.24 29.85 -3.80
N ASN A 78 0.74 28.64 -4.03
CA ASN A 78 0.91 27.87 -5.28
C ASN A 78 2.38 27.55 -5.61
N SER A 79 3.19 27.30 -4.58
CA SER A 79 4.58 26.86 -4.75
C SER A 79 4.68 25.51 -5.47
N VAL A 80 5.75 25.36 -6.24
CA VAL A 80 6.17 24.09 -6.83
C VAL A 80 6.86 23.26 -5.74
N VAL A 81 6.53 21.97 -5.68
CA VAL A 81 7.05 21.05 -4.65
C VAL A 81 7.68 19.85 -5.34
N ASP A 82 8.93 19.58 -5.02
CA ASP A 82 9.65 18.39 -5.47
C ASP A 82 9.32 17.19 -4.58
N MET A 83 9.09 16.04 -5.20
CA MET A 83 8.80 14.77 -4.53
C MET A 83 9.57 13.64 -5.20
N ILE A 84 9.99 12.65 -4.42
CA ILE A 84 10.67 11.45 -4.94
C ILE A 84 10.32 10.24 -4.08
N GLY A 85 10.04 9.13 -4.76
CA GLY A 85 9.61 7.87 -4.15
C GLY A 85 9.68 6.69 -5.11
N GLY A 86 9.66 5.49 -4.54
CA GLY A 86 9.64 4.23 -5.31
C GLY A 86 8.23 3.88 -5.76
N LEU A 87 8.05 3.40 -7.00
CA LEU A 87 6.74 2.90 -7.43
C LEU A 87 6.38 1.61 -6.68
N HIS A 88 5.14 1.53 -6.19
CA HIS A 88 4.63 0.34 -5.51
C HIS A 88 4.28 -0.76 -6.52
N PHE A 89 5.30 -1.51 -6.93
CA PHE A 89 5.18 -2.62 -7.87
C PHE A 89 5.99 -3.84 -7.39
N ASP A 90 5.39 -5.02 -7.47
CA ASP A 90 5.90 -6.24 -6.83
C ASP A 90 7.33 -6.60 -7.25
N LEU A 91 7.67 -6.42 -8.53
CA LEU A 91 8.99 -6.76 -9.08
C LEU A 91 10.07 -5.75 -8.69
N PHE A 92 9.69 -4.52 -8.32
CA PHE A 92 10.66 -3.52 -7.85
C PHE A 92 11.05 -3.75 -6.39
N ASN A 93 10.32 -4.61 -5.67
CA ASN A 93 10.56 -4.95 -4.27
C ASN A 93 11.44 -6.20 -4.06
N GLN A 94 11.97 -6.81 -5.14
CA GLN A 94 12.86 -7.97 -5.05
C GLN A 94 14.31 -7.61 -5.39
N GLU A 95 15.26 -8.39 -4.90
CA GLU A 95 16.69 -8.03 -4.88
C GLU A 95 17.43 -8.27 -6.22
N LYS A 96 16.91 -9.14 -7.09
CA LYS A 96 17.53 -9.47 -8.37
C LYS A 96 17.36 -8.34 -9.38
N LEU A 97 18.45 -8.00 -10.04
CA LEU A 97 18.43 -7.02 -11.13
C LEU A 97 17.79 -7.61 -12.39
N LEU A 98 17.10 -6.76 -13.15
CA LEU A 98 16.61 -7.13 -14.48
C LEU A 98 17.79 -7.34 -15.44
N PHE A 99 17.67 -8.34 -16.30
CA PHE A 99 18.64 -8.56 -17.37
C PHE A 99 18.65 -7.41 -18.37
N ASN A 100 19.77 -7.27 -19.09
CA ASN A 100 19.86 -6.35 -20.22
C ASN A 100 18.87 -6.76 -21.33
N MET A 101 18.55 -5.82 -22.22
CA MET A 101 17.61 -6.04 -23.34
C MET A 101 16.19 -6.43 -22.90
N VAL A 102 15.78 -6.00 -21.71
CA VAL A 102 14.38 -6.01 -21.28
C VAL A 102 13.85 -4.60 -21.35
N ASP A 103 12.93 -4.34 -22.28
CA ASP A 103 12.27 -3.05 -22.40
C ASP A 103 11.20 -2.93 -21.31
N ILE A 104 11.32 -1.87 -20.52
CA ILE A 104 10.40 -1.57 -19.42
C ILE A 104 9.51 -0.40 -19.85
N LYS A 105 8.20 -0.65 -19.92
CA LYS A 105 7.20 0.39 -20.15
C LYS A 105 6.40 0.62 -18.88
N ILE A 106 6.38 1.85 -18.39
CA ILE A 106 5.62 2.26 -17.20
C ILE A 106 4.55 3.26 -17.64
N ASN A 107 3.29 2.95 -17.40
CA ASN A 107 2.16 3.83 -17.65
C ASN A 107 1.60 4.30 -16.32
N LEU A 108 1.57 5.62 -16.09
CA LEU A 108 1.00 6.24 -14.90
C LEU A 108 -0.29 6.97 -15.29
N VAL A 109 -1.43 6.52 -14.76
CA VAL A 109 -2.73 7.17 -15.02
C VAL A 109 -3.06 8.08 -13.86
N ARG A 110 -3.34 9.35 -14.13
CA ARG A 110 -3.60 10.35 -13.10
C ARG A 110 -4.87 10.04 -12.31
N SER A 111 -4.84 10.33 -11.02
CA SER A 111 -6.03 10.40 -10.19
C SER A 111 -6.85 11.64 -10.53
N LYS A 112 -8.15 11.58 -10.19
CA LYS A 112 -9.02 12.75 -10.26
C LYS A 112 -8.56 13.80 -9.24
N PRO A 113 -8.57 15.11 -9.57
CA PRO A 113 -8.17 16.16 -8.63
C PRO A 113 -8.91 16.11 -7.29
N GLU A 114 -10.19 15.73 -7.30
CA GLU A 114 -11.03 15.61 -6.11
C GLU A 114 -10.54 14.51 -5.16
N PHE A 115 -9.93 13.45 -5.72
CA PHE A 115 -9.27 12.43 -4.90
C PHE A 115 -7.99 13.00 -4.28
N CYS A 116 -7.17 13.73 -5.03
CA CYS A 116 -5.84 14.16 -4.58
C CYS A 116 -5.84 15.15 -3.39
N PHE A 117 -6.96 15.81 -3.09
CA PHE A 117 -7.06 16.86 -2.08
C PHE A 117 -8.17 16.60 -1.06
N ILE A 118 -8.03 17.19 0.12
CA ILE A 118 -9.08 17.29 1.13
C ILE A 118 -9.41 18.76 1.37
N GLY A 119 -10.70 19.12 1.29
CA GLY A 119 -11.20 20.45 1.59
C GLY A 119 -12.27 20.91 0.61
N GLU A 120 -12.04 22.05 -0.04
CA GLU A 120 -12.99 22.68 -0.95
C GLU A 120 -12.62 22.46 -2.41
N ALA A 121 -13.60 22.49 -3.31
CA ALA A 121 -13.37 22.32 -4.74
C ALA A 121 -12.58 23.51 -5.32
N GLY A 122 -11.86 23.27 -6.42
CA GLY A 122 -11.20 24.33 -7.20
C GLY A 122 -9.68 24.20 -7.33
N CYS A 123 -9.03 23.26 -6.63
CA CYS A 123 -7.61 23.00 -6.85
C CYS A 123 -7.35 22.11 -8.06
N LYS A 124 -6.31 22.47 -8.81
CA LYS A 124 -5.79 21.71 -9.94
C LYS A 124 -4.38 21.27 -9.63
N VAL A 125 -4.08 19.99 -9.89
CA VAL A 125 -2.70 19.52 -9.89
C VAL A 125 -2.09 19.72 -11.26
N VAL A 126 -0.97 20.43 -11.35
CA VAL A 126 -0.13 20.52 -12.54
C VAL A 126 1.17 19.78 -12.26
N LEU A 127 1.56 18.89 -13.18
CA LEU A 127 2.87 18.24 -13.14
C LEU A 127 3.80 19.09 -14.01
N ASP A 128 4.82 19.67 -13.40
CA ASP A 128 5.80 20.52 -14.10
C ASP A 128 6.89 19.66 -14.76
N HIS A 129 7.66 18.94 -13.94
CA HIS A 129 8.68 18.00 -14.41
C HIS A 129 8.44 16.58 -13.86
N VAL A 130 8.63 15.56 -14.70
CA VAL A 130 8.55 14.15 -14.29
C VAL A 130 9.80 13.42 -14.79
N SER A 131 10.58 12.86 -13.85
CA SER A 131 11.80 12.10 -14.11
C SER A 131 11.70 10.68 -13.57
N LEU A 132 12.34 9.73 -14.24
CA LEU A 132 12.52 8.36 -13.76
C LEU A 132 14.00 8.07 -13.56
N PHE A 133 14.39 7.73 -12.33
CA PHE A 133 15.75 7.33 -11.99
C PHE A 133 15.85 5.80 -11.92
N ILE A 134 16.73 5.21 -12.73
CA ILE A 134 16.93 3.76 -12.79
C ILE A 134 18.38 3.43 -12.43
N ARG A 135 18.57 2.47 -11.51
CA ARG A 135 19.90 1.92 -11.20
C ARG A 135 20.35 0.97 -12.30
N LYS A 136 21.43 1.32 -13.00
CA LYS A 136 22.11 0.46 -13.98
C LYS A 136 23.42 -0.08 -13.39
N VAL A 137 23.62 -1.39 -13.45
CA VAL A 137 24.84 -2.05 -12.95
C VAL A 137 25.68 -2.53 -14.12
N ARG A 138 26.98 -2.20 -14.09
CA ARG A 138 27.96 -2.72 -15.06
C ARG A 138 28.52 -4.03 -14.51
N VAL A 139 28.38 -5.10 -15.29
CA VAL A 139 28.89 -6.43 -14.95
C VAL A 139 30.12 -6.75 -15.78
N SER A 140 31.00 -7.62 -15.27
CA SER A 140 32.20 -8.03 -16.01
C SER A 140 31.83 -8.87 -17.25
N PRO A 141 32.69 -8.92 -18.28
CA PRO A 141 32.43 -9.70 -19.50
C PRO A 141 32.21 -11.20 -19.21
N GLY A 142 32.97 -11.77 -18.25
CA GLY A 142 32.82 -13.17 -17.86
C GLY A 142 31.45 -13.49 -17.25
N ILE A 143 30.89 -12.58 -16.45
CA ILE A 143 29.53 -12.72 -15.90
C ILE A 143 28.50 -12.62 -17.02
N THR A 144 28.66 -11.68 -17.95
CA THR A 144 27.77 -11.52 -19.10
C THR A 144 27.74 -12.79 -19.96
N LEU A 145 28.91 -13.38 -20.25
CA LEU A 145 29.02 -14.62 -21.01
C LEU A 145 28.41 -15.80 -20.24
N GLY A 146 28.65 -15.88 -18.93
CA GLY A 146 28.06 -16.89 -18.05
C GLY A 146 26.53 -16.82 -18.05
N HIS A 147 25.97 -15.61 -17.94
CA HIS A 147 24.54 -15.35 -18.01
C HIS A 147 23.97 -15.79 -19.37
N ALA A 148 24.61 -15.43 -20.49
CA ALA A 148 24.18 -15.85 -21.82
C ALA A 148 24.16 -17.39 -21.97
N LYS A 149 25.20 -18.08 -21.48
CA LYS A 149 25.28 -19.55 -21.51
C LYS A 149 24.23 -20.22 -20.62
N ALA A 150 23.91 -19.63 -19.46
CA ALA A 150 22.87 -20.13 -18.56
C ALA A 150 21.47 -19.92 -19.15
N LEU A 151 21.20 -18.75 -19.73
CA LEU A 151 19.91 -18.43 -20.35
C LEU A 151 19.62 -19.29 -21.60
N GLY A 152 20.65 -19.80 -22.26
CA GLY A 152 20.50 -20.81 -23.32
C GLY A 152 20.07 -22.20 -22.82
N LYS A 153 20.11 -22.45 -21.50
CA LYS A 153 19.72 -23.73 -20.88
C LYS A 153 18.47 -23.62 -20.01
N THR A 154 18.34 -22.52 -19.27
CA THR A 154 17.29 -22.32 -18.25
C THR A 154 16.78 -20.89 -18.28
N THR A 155 15.51 -20.70 -17.92
CA THR A 155 14.91 -19.37 -17.84
C THR A 155 15.36 -18.60 -16.59
N ALA A 156 15.33 -17.27 -16.68
CA ALA A 156 15.50 -16.39 -15.55
C ALA A 156 14.27 -16.45 -14.62
N GLU A 157 14.48 -16.73 -13.34
CA GLU A 157 13.42 -16.75 -12.34
C GLU A 157 13.55 -15.58 -11.36
N TYR A 158 12.50 -14.77 -11.29
CA TYR A 158 12.38 -13.65 -10.35
C TYR A 158 11.38 -14.03 -9.26
N PRO A 159 11.81 -14.18 -8.00
CA PRO A 159 10.88 -14.41 -6.90
C PRO A 159 10.12 -13.12 -6.63
N ILE A 160 8.79 -13.19 -6.69
CA ILE A 160 7.92 -12.02 -6.50
C ILE A 160 6.84 -12.39 -5.50
N THR A 161 6.60 -11.51 -4.52
CA THR A 161 5.41 -11.60 -3.67
C THR A 161 4.34 -10.70 -4.26
N ARG A 162 3.32 -11.29 -4.88
CA ARG A 162 2.25 -10.51 -5.50
C ARG A 162 1.31 -9.92 -4.47
N VAL A 163 0.96 -8.65 -4.64
CA VAL A 163 -0.08 -7.98 -3.87
C VAL A 163 -1.31 -7.78 -4.74
N SER A 164 -2.45 -8.30 -4.30
CA SER A 164 -3.74 -8.19 -4.98
C SER A 164 -4.72 -7.40 -4.13
N TYR A 165 -5.43 -6.47 -4.76
CA TYR A 165 -6.43 -5.63 -4.11
C TYR A 165 -7.80 -5.92 -4.71
N LYS A 166 -8.80 -6.01 -3.84
CA LYS A 166 -10.21 -6.13 -4.22
C LYS A 166 -11.02 -5.24 -3.29
N ALA A 167 -11.88 -4.42 -3.88
CA ALA A 167 -12.82 -3.59 -3.16
C ALA A 167 -14.22 -4.19 -3.31
N TYR A 168 -14.97 -4.23 -2.21
CA TYR A 168 -16.34 -4.72 -2.18
C TYR A 168 -17.23 -3.66 -1.52
N SER A 169 -18.39 -3.40 -2.11
CA SER A 169 -19.38 -2.50 -1.51
C SER A 169 -20.25 -3.28 -0.53
N ILE A 170 -20.34 -2.78 0.70
CA ILE A 170 -21.18 -3.35 1.75
C ILE A 170 -22.44 -2.48 1.86
N PRO A 171 -23.65 -3.04 1.66
CA PRO A 171 -24.90 -2.29 1.82
C PRO A 171 -25.10 -1.84 3.27
N GLN A 172 -25.60 -0.63 3.45
CA GLN A 172 -25.91 -0.07 4.77
C GLN A 172 -26.92 -0.96 5.51
N GLY A 173 -26.70 -1.18 6.81
CA GLY A 173 -27.55 -2.02 7.67
C GLY A 173 -27.23 -3.52 7.61
N SER A 174 -26.27 -3.94 6.77
CA SER A 174 -25.82 -5.34 6.75
C SER A 174 -25.01 -5.67 8.01
N MET A 175 -25.44 -6.67 8.77
CA MET A 175 -24.70 -7.16 9.94
C MET A 175 -23.64 -8.22 9.59
N SER A 176 -23.82 -8.92 8.47
CA SER A 176 -22.90 -9.95 7.99
C SER A 176 -22.82 -9.91 6.47
N VAL A 177 -21.61 -10.04 5.93
CA VAL A 177 -21.36 -10.16 4.50
C VAL A 177 -20.48 -11.37 4.27
N VAL A 178 -20.89 -12.23 3.33
CA VAL A 178 -20.10 -13.36 2.87
C VAL A 178 -19.61 -13.03 1.47
N GLN A 179 -18.30 -13.10 1.28
CA GLN A 179 -17.68 -12.90 -0.02
C GLN A 179 -16.95 -14.17 -0.42
N ASP A 180 -17.49 -14.87 -1.41
CA ASP A 180 -16.85 -16.05 -1.98
C ASP A 180 -15.76 -15.65 -2.97
N ASN A 181 -14.79 -16.56 -3.18
CA ASN A 181 -13.74 -16.44 -4.19
C ASN A 181 -12.91 -15.14 -4.09
N VAL A 182 -12.59 -14.72 -2.85
CA VAL A 182 -11.74 -13.55 -2.57
C VAL A 182 -10.39 -13.64 -3.27
N TYR A 183 -9.88 -14.85 -3.54
CA TYR A 183 -8.71 -15.08 -4.38
C TYR A 183 -8.98 -16.26 -5.33
N VAL A 184 -8.30 -16.26 -6.47
CA VAL A 184 -8.35 -17.35 -7.46
C VAL A 184 -6.90 -17.78 -7.71
N GLY A 185 -6.62 -19.08 -7.58
CA GLY A 185 -5.28 -19.63 -7.76
C GLY A 185 -4.46 -19.64 -6.47
N GLN A 186 -3.35 -18.91 -6.43
CA GLN A 186 -2.40 -18.96 -5.32
C GLN A 186 -3.02 -18.40 -4.03
N LEU A 187 -2.97 -19.21 -2.96
CA LEU A 187 -3.40 -18.81 -1.62
C LEU A 187 -2.51 -17.66 -1.11
N PRO A 188 -3.09 -16.53 -0.66
CA PRO A 188 -2.29 -15.44 -0.13
C PRO A 188 -1.61 -15.86 1.17
N LYS A 189 -0.40 -15.34 1.37
CA LYS A 189 0.36 -15.50 2.61
C LYS A 189 -0.27 -14.70 3.76
N ARG A 190 -0.87 -13.56 3.42
CA ARG A 190 -1.42 -12.56 4.34
C ARG A 190 -2.66 -11.93 3.73
N LEU A 191 -3.64 -11.64 4.57
CA LEU A 191 -4.82 -10.88 4.23
C LEU A 191 -4.85 -9.58 5.04
N VAL A 192 -5.03 -8.46 4.34
CA VAL A 192 -5.25 -7.14 4.95
C VAL A 192 -6.65 -6.69 4.56
N ILE A 193 -7.46 -6.31 5.53
CA ILE A 193 -8.83 -5.84 5.32
C ILE A 193 -8.98 -4.48 5.99
N GLY A 194 -9.50 -3.51 5.24
CA GLY A 194 -9.88 -2.21 5.77
C GLY A 194 -11.25 -1.80 5.25
N CYS A 195 -12.01 -1.08 6.07
CA CYS A 195 -13.27 -0.47 5.68
C CYS A 195 -13.12 1.04 5.54
N VAL A 196 -13.78 1.62 4.55
CA VAL A 196 -13.79 3.06 4.30
C VAL A 196 -15.16 3.48 3.77
N ASP A 197 -15.57 4.72 4.02
CA ASP A 197 -16.79 5.29 3.46
C ASP A 197 -16.76 5.22 1.92
N ASN A 198 -17.88 4.88 1.29
CA ASN A 198 -17.95 4.77 -0.18
C ASN A 198 -17.64 6.11 -0.87
N ASP A 199 -18.13 7.22 -0.32
CA ASP A 199 -17.83 8.58 -0.82
C ASP A 199 -16.32 8.87 -0.79
N ALA A 200 -15.64 8.45 0.28
CA ALA A 200 -14.19 8.65 0.42
C ALA A 200 -13.43 7.80 -0.61
N PHE A 201 -13.86 6.54 -0.83
CA PHE A 201 -13.28 5.66 -1.83
C PHE A 201 -13.38 6.23 -3.26
N HIS A 202 -14.48 6.92 -3.56
CA HIS A 202 -14.67 7.57 -4.86
C HIS A 202 -14.03 8.97 -4.97
N GLY A 203 -13.34 9.44 -3.92
CA GLY A 203 -12.61 10.69 -3.92
C GLY A 203 -13.48 11.93 -3.72
N TYR A 204 -14.52 11.84 -2.88
CA TYR A 204 -15.29 13.02 -2.51
C TYR A 204 -14.43 13.96 -1.65
N ILE A 205 -14.29 15.21 -2.07
CA ILE A 205 -13.26 16.14 -1.58
C ILE A 205 -13.32 16.47 -0.09
N SER A 206 -14.48 16.30 0.56
CA SER A 206 -14.64 16.51 2.00
C SER A 206 -14.27 15.30 2.85
N LYS A 207 -13.92 14.16 2.23
CA LYS A 207 -13.69 12.88 2.89
C LYS A 207 -12.28 12.37 2.60
N ASN A 208 -11.64 11.80 3.62
CA ASN A 208 -10.30 11.22 3.49
C ASN A 208 -10.39 9.73 3.11
N PRO A 209 -9.91 9.30 1.93
CA PRO A 209 -9.89 7.89 1.51
C PRO A 209 -9.03 7.00 2.40
N PHE A 210 -8.04 7.55 3.12
CA PHE A 210 -7.14 6.80 3.99
C PHE A 210 -7.58 6.74 5.45
N ASN A 211 -8.77 7.26 5.76
CA ASN A 211 -9.38 7.16 7.09
C ASN A 211 -10.20 5.87 7.23
N PHE A 212 -9.53 4.77 7.54
CA PHE A 212 -10.17 3.47 7.75
C PHE A 212 -11.10 3.47 8.97
N LYS A 213 -12.21 2.74 8.90
CA LYS A 213 -13.24 2.66 9.96
C LYS A 213 -13.22 1.31 10.70
N PRO A 214 -13.54 1.29 12.00
CA PRO A 214 -13.59 0.08 12.82
C PRO A 214 -14.91 -0.69 12.63
N SER A 215 -15.32 -0.89 11.38
CA SER A 215 -16.64 -1.46 11.05
C SER A 215 -16.67 -2.99 11.03
N ILE A 216 -15.50 -3.63 11.00
CA ILE A 216 -15.39 -5.10 11.04
C ILE A 216 -15.19 -5.52 12.50
N GLN A 217 -16.00 -6.45 13.00
CA GLN A 217 -15.92 -6.95 14.38
C GLN A 217 -15.31 -8.36 14.47
N SER A 218 -15.62 -9.22 13.49
CA SER A 218 -15.13 -10.58 13.43
C SER A 218 -15.02 -11.03 11.97
N ILE A 219 -14.17 -12.03 11.73
CA ILE A 219 -14.00 -12.62 10.41
C ILE A 219 -14.01 -14.13 10.57
N SER A 220 -14.91 -14.83 9.87
CA SER A 220 -15.24 -16.23 10.16
C SER A 220 -14.08 -17.22 10.05
N TYR A 221 -13.01 -16.90 9.31
CA TYR A 221 -11.84 -17.77 9.18
C TYR A 221 -10.89 -17.71 10.38
N ASN A 222 -11.05 -16.75 11.29
CA ASN A 222 -10.27 -16.67 12.53
C ASN A 222 -11.04 -15.90 13.61
N THR A 223 -11.27 -16.51 14.77
CA THR A 223 -12.03 -15.96 15.91
C THR A 223 -11.26 -14.86 16.67
N LEU A 224 -10.58 -13.97 15.96
CA LEU A 224 -10.12 -12.70 16.51
C LEU A 224 -11.33 -11.77 16.62
N GLU A 225 -12.14 -11.97 17.66
CA GLU A 225 -13.18 -11.01 18.04
C GLU A 225 -12.51 -9.76 18.63
N ALA A 226 -12.59 -8.64 17.92
CA ALA A 226 -12.18 -7.36 18.46
C ALA A 226 -13.39 -6.65 19.05
N LYS A 227 -13.48 -6.63 20.39
CA LYS A 227 -14.54 -5.90 21.10
C LYS A 227 -14.03 -4.52 21.45
N PHE A 228 -14.11 -3.59 20.49
CA PHE A 228 -13.62 -2.22 20.67
C PHE A 228 -14.37 -1.43 21.75
N ASP A 229 -15.65 -1.73 21.98
CA ASP A 229 -16.47 -1.08 23.01
C ASP A 229 -16.01 -1.46 24.43
N GLN A 230 -15.49 -2.68 24.59
CA GLN A 230 -15.04 -3.23 25.88
C GLN A 230 -13.52 -3.12 26.06
N ASP A 231 -12.83 -2.36 25.21
CA ASP A 231 -11.36 -2.26 25.16
C ASP A 231 -10.60 -3.60 25.02
N ASN A 232 -11.30 -4.64 24.53
CA ASN A 232 -10.77 -5.99 24.37
C ASN A 232 -10.47 -6.29 22.90
N TYR A 233 -9.36 -5.71 22.42
CA TYR A 233 -8.88 -5.85 21.04
C TYR A 233 -7.36 -6.07 20.96
N ILE A 234 -6.70 -6.41 22.07
CA ILE A 234 -5.23 -6.50 22.12
C ILE A 234 -4.66 -7.59 21.20
N ARG A 235 -5.38 -8.71 21.05
CA ARG A 235 -5.00 -9.78 20.11
C ARG A 235 -5.11 -9.33 18.66
N ALA A 236 -6.13 -8.55 18.31
CA ALA A 236 -6.27 -7.95 16.99
C ALA A 236 -5.17 -6.91 16.71
N TYR A 237 -4.79 -6.12 17.72
CA TYR A 237 -3.64 -5.21 17.58
C TYR A 237 -2.33 -5.96 17.41
N GLN A 238 -2.10 -7.04 18.18
CA GLN A 238 -0.91 -7.89 18.05
C GLN A 238 -0.85 -8.58 16.68
N SER A 239 -1.99 -8.87 16.05
CA SER A 239 -2.03 -9.53 14.73
C SER A 239 -1.40 -8.67 13.63
N LEU A 240 -1.33 -7.35 13.77
CA LEU A 240 -0.57 -6.49 12.86
C LEU A 240 0.93 -6.82 12.86
N PHE A 241 1.51 -7.09 14.03
CA PHE A 241 2.93 -7.40 14.16
C PHE A 241 3.24 -8.84 13.74
N LEU A 242 2.34 -9.77 14.04
CA LEU A 242 2.46 -11.16 13.57
C LEU A 242 2.32 -11.23 12.04
N GLY A 243 1.34 -10.52 11.49
CA GLY A 243 1.09 -10.47 10.05
C GLY A 243 2.21 -9.81 9.26
N THR A 244 2.88 -8.81 9.83
CA THR A 244 4.02 -8.12 9.20
C THR A 244 5.37 -8.75 9.53
N GLU A 245 5.41 -9.88 10.23
CA GLU A 245 6.65 -10.56 10.67
C GLU A 245 7.57 -9.67 11.51
N LYS A 246 6.98 -8.71 12.26
CA LYS A 246 7.69 -7.75 13.13
C LYS A 246 7.60 -8.10 14.62
N SER A 247 6.81 -9.11 14.98
CA SER A 247 6.65 -9.51 16.38
C SER A 247 7.98 -9.91 17.00
N GLY A 248 8.34 -9.29 18.14
CA GLY A 248 9.58 -9.55 18.87
C GLY A 248 10.85 -8.94 18.23
N GLN A 249 10.72 -8.15 17.17
CA GLN A 249 11.83 -7.41 16.56
C GLN A 249 11.83 -5.96 17.02
N ASP A 250 12.99 -5.31 16.98
CA ASP A 250 13.12 -3.85 17.13
C ASP A 250 12.70 -3.12 15.83
N ARG A 251 11.50 -3.44 15.36
CA ARG A 251 10.88 -2.88 14.16
C ARG A 251 9.40 -2.67 14.42
N GLY A 252 9.00 -1.41 14.56
CA GLY A 252 7.61 -1.07 14.82
C GLY A 252 6.75 -0.92 13.56
N ILE A 253 5.45 -0.78 13.79
CA ILE A 253 4.52 -0.12 12.87
C ILE A 253 4.15 1.22 13.52
N PHE A 254 4.13 2.31 12.76
CA PHE A 254 3.82 3.65 13.29
C PHE A 254 2.31 3.84 13.57
N ILE A 255 1.68 2.85 14.20
CA ILE A 255 0.28 2.82 14.62
C ILE A 255 0.29 2.51 16.12
N SER A 256 -0.30 3.38 16.93
CA SER A 256 -0.46 3.14 18.37
C SER A 256 -1.69 2.29 18.65
N ARG A 257 -1.72 1.64 19.83
CA ARG A 257 -2.91 0.89 20.29
C ARG A 257 -4.18 1.74 20.31
N LYS A 258 -4.06 3.03 20.66
CA LYS A 258 -5.19 3.98 20.69
C LYS A 258 -5.72 4.29 19.29
N GLU A 259 -4.81 4.45 18.32
CA GLU A 259 -5.18 4.69 16.92
C GLU A 259 -5.84 3.45 16.30
N PHE A 260 -5.33 2.26 16.59
CA PHE A 260 -5.89 1.01 16.08
C PHE A 260 -7.37 0.81 16.46
N ARG A 261 -7.77 1.25 17.66
CA ARG A 261 -9.18 1.23 18.11
C ARG A 261 -10.08 2.09 17.21
N LYS A 262 -9.54 3.15 16.62
CA LYS A 262 -10.30 4.16 15.89
C LYS A 262 -10.25 4.00 14.37
N ALA A 263 -9.15 3.47 13.85
CA ALA A 263 -8.98 3.18 12.44
C ALA A 263 -8.47 1.75 12.29
N THR A 264 -9.33 0.85 11.78
CA THR A 264 -9.00 -0.57 11.76
C THR A 264 -8.60 -1.04 10.38
N LEU A 265 -7.31 -1.36 10.25
CA LEU A 265 -6.80 -2.31 9.29
C LEU A 265 -6.63 -3.64 10.00
N TYR A 266 -7.43 -4.64 9.65
CA TYR A 266 -7.22 -6.00 10.12
C TYR A 266 -6.13 -6.66 9.28
N MET A 267 -5.16 -7.27 9.94
CA MET A 267 -4.16 -8.09 9.26
C MET A 267 -4.15 -9.49 9.82
N HIS A 268 -4.14 -10.47 8.93
CA HIS A 268 -4.09 -11.87 9.26
C HIS A 268 -3.03 -12.60 8.42
N SER A 269 -2.21 -13.44 9.06
CA SER A 269 -1.27 -14.32 8.38
C SER A 269 -1.90 -15.71 8.25
N ILE A 270 -1.99 -16.23 7.03
CA ILE A 270 -2.61 -17.53 6.75
C ILE A 270 -1.67 -18.69 7.15
N TYR A 271 -0.36 -18.47 7.21
CA TYR A 271 0.62 -19.51 7.57
C TYR A 271 0.51 -20.04 9.00
N HIS A 272 -0.02 -19.24 9.94
CA HIS A 272 -0.21 -19.73 11.31
C HIS A 272 -1.39 -20.72 11.42
N LEU A 273 -2.28 -20.79 10.44
CA LEU A 273 -3.40 -21.73 10.42
C LEU A 273 -2.97 -23.15 10.05
N THR A 274 -2.05 -23.31 9.10
CA THR A 274 -1.58 -24.64 8.66
C THR A 274 -0.85 -25.40 9.76
N TYR A 275 -0.09 -24.70 10.62
CA TYR A 275 0.56 -25.32 11.78
C TYR A 275 -0.43 -25.67 12.91
N ALA A 276 -1.52 -24.92 13.06
CA ALA A 276 -2.56 -25.23 14.05
C ALA A 276 -3.43 -26.41 13.62
N MET A 277 -3.75 -26.52 12.32
CA MET A 277 -4.54 -27.64 11.78
C MET A 277 -3.76 -28.95 11.64
N GLN A 278 -2.42 -28.94 11.71
CA GLN A 278 -1.58 -30.15 11.75
C GLN A 278 -1.33 -30.68 13.18
N ARG A 279 -1.92 -30.06 14.21
CA ARG A 279 -1.83 -30.49 15.62
C ARG A 279 -3.20 -30.73 16.25
N ILE A 280 -4.12 -31.33 15.50
CA ILE A 280 -5.35 -31.94 16.02
C ILE A 280 -5.37 -33.40 15.57
#